data_AF-A0A660VZR7-F1
#
_entry.id   AF-A0A660VZR7-F1
#
_cell.length_a   1.000
_cell.length_b   1.000
_cell.length_c   1.000
_cell.angle_alpha   90.00
_cell.angle_beta   90.00
_cell.angle_gamma   90.00
#
_symmetry.space_group_name_H-M   'P 1'
#
loop_
_entity.id
_entity.type
_entity.pdbx_description
1 polymer ?
#
loop_
_entity_poly.entity_id
_entity_poly.type
_entity_poly.pdbx_seq_one_letter_code
_entity_poly.pdbx_strand_id
1 'polypeptide(L)'
;MRWIWIDKFVEFHSGKRAVAVKNVTLAEEHLHDHFPGFPVMPETLCIEAMAQTSGILVGEAKGFKEKVILAKIKKAVFFDYVKPGDTIKLEAEIESIAPEAASTTGKITCEDKLIAEIDLMFSHIDQNLGGKKFPEENFVFTDTFKSLLQGVTIKN
;
A
#
# COMPACT_ATOMS: atom_id res chain seq x y z
N MET A 1 -8.91 -16.27 -2.79
CA MET A 1 -8.20 -15.45 -1.78
C MET A 1 -8.33 -13.99 -2.19
N ARG A 2 -8.76 -13.10 -1.29
CA ARG A 2 -8.85 -11.66 -1.54
C ARG A 2 -7.45 -11.05 -1.35
N TRP A 3 -6.92 -10.35 -2.36
CA TRP A 3 -5.57 -9.74 -2.31
C TRP A 3 -5.65 -8.27 -1.89
N ILE A 4 -6.03 -8.02 -0.64
CA ILE A 4 -6.11 -6.68 -0.05
C ILE A 4 -5.49 -6.73 1.33
N TRP A 5 -4.46 -5.93 1.54
CA TRP A 5 -3.58 -5.95 2.72
C TRP A 5 -3.71 -4.69 3.59
N ILE A 6 -4.75 -3.89 3.33
CA ILE A 6 -5.14 -2.74 4.12
C ILE A 6 -6.65 -2.82 4.41
N ASP A 7 -7.06 -2.39 5.60
CA ASP A 7 -8.46 -2.49 6.02
C ASP A 7 -9.24 -1.22 5.72
N LYS A 8 -8.61 -0.05 5.93
CA LYS A 8 -9.19 1.27 5.63
C LYS A 8 -8.14 2.37 5.63
N PHE A 9 -8.47 3.48 4.98
CA PHE A 9 -7.77 4.75 5.18
C PHE A 9 -8.33 5.50 6.40
N VAL A 10 -7.44 6.13 7.16
CA VAL A 10 -7.78 6.98 8.32
C VAL A 10 -7.38 8.44 8.11
N GLU A 11 -6.46 8.72 7.19
CA GLU A 11 -6.10 10.05 6.73
C GLU A 11 -5.84 10.01 5.23
N PHE A 12 -6.30 11.02 4.49
CA PHE A 12 -6.04 11.11 3.05
C PHE A 12 -5.95 12.57 2.59
N HIS A 13 -4.78 12.95 2.11
CA HIS A 13 -4.44 14.26 1.58
C HIS A 13 -3.96 14.06 0.14
N SER A 14 -4.81 14.41 -0.83
CA SER A 14 -4.59 14.15 -2.25
C SER A 14 -3.24 14.70 -2.71
N GLY A 15 -2.51 13.91 -3.49
CA GLY A 15 -1.20 14.30 -4.03
C GLY A 15 -0.08 14.49 -3.00
N LYS A 16 -0.33 14.22 -1.70
CA LYS A 16 0.64 14.47 -0.64
C LYS A 16 0.87 13.27 0.28
N ARG A 17 -0.16 12.83 1.00
CA ARG A 17 -0.02 11.86 2.10
C ARG A 17 -1.28 11.04 2.27
N ALA A 18 -1.12 9.76 2.62
CA ALA A 18 -2.22 8.92 3.07
C ALA A 18 -1.78 8.06 4.25
N VAL A 19 -2.71 7.77 5.16
CA VAL A 19 -2.50 6.84 6.26
C VAL A 19 -3.57 5.77 6.19
N ALA A 20 -3.14 4.53 6.01
CA ALA A 20 -3.99 3.35 6.10
C ALA A 20 -3.73 2.59 7.40
N VAL A 21 -4.67 1.72 7.78
CA VAL A 21 -4.50 0.78 8.89
C VAL A 21 -4.70 -0.65 8.41
N LYS A 22 -3.93 -1.55 9.00
CA LYS A 22 -4.07 -3.00 8.86
C LYS A 22 -4.07 -3.65 10.24
N ASN A 23 -5.15 -4.34 10.56
CA ASN A 23 -5.26 -5.20 11.72
C ASN A 23 -4.71 -6.57 11.36
N VAL A 24 -3.81 -7.08 12.19
CA VAL A 24 -3.23 -8.41 12.02
C VAL A 24 -3.93 -9.39 12.95
N THR A 25 -4.55 -10.42 12.40
CA THR A 25 -5.33 -11.39 13.18
C THR A 25 -4.88 -12.81 12.91
N LEU A 26 -4.87 -13.65 13.95
CA LEU A 26 -4.51 -15.07 13.83
C LEU A 26 -5.51 -15.86 12.95
N ALA A 27 -6.65 -15.25 12.59
CA ALA A 27 -7.56 -15.80 11.60
C ALA A 27 -7.01 -15.74 10.16
N GLU A 28 -5.92 -15.00 9.90
CA GLU A 28 -5.29 -14.92 8.58
C GLU A 28 -4.41 -16.14 8.31
N GLU A 29 -4.72 -16.88 7.25
CA GLU A 29 -4.11 -18.18 6.93
C GLU A 29 -2.57 -18.14 6.85
N HIS A 30 -2.01 -17.06 6.30
CA HIS A 30 -0.55 -16.93 6.13
C HIS A 30 0.23 -16.91 7.46
N LEU A 31 -0.41 -16.58 8.58
CA LEU A 31 0.22 -16.57 9.90
C LEU A 31 0.32 -17.97 10.52
N HIS A 32 -0.42 -18.95 9.99
CA HIS A 32 -0.33 -20.35 10.46
C HIS A 32 1.01 -20.98 10.07
N ASP A 33 1.54 -20.55 8.92
CA ASP A 33 2.80 -21.05 8.37
C ASP A 33 3.98 -20.08 8.57
N HIS A 34 3.76 -18.88 9.11
CA HIS A 34 4.80 -17.87 9.32
C HIS A 34 4.77 -17.29 10.74
N PHE A 35 5.35 -17.95 11.73
CA PHE A 35 5.87 -19.31 11.73
C PHE A 35 5.07 -20.17 12.71
N PRO A 36 4.99 -21.50 12.52
CA PRO A 36 4.34 -22.38 13.49
C PRO A 36 4.91 -22.17 14.91
N GLY A 37 4.04 -21.81 15.86
CA GLY A 37 4.41 -21.51 17.25
C GLY A 37 4.95 -20.09 17.49
N PHE A 38 5.20 -19.32 16.44
CA PHE A 38 5.62 -17.91 16.51
C PHE A 38 5.03 -17.12 15.33
N PRO A 39 3.72 -16.84 15.33
CA PRO A 39 3.05 -16.18 14.22
C PRO A 39 3.48 -14.71 14.12
N VAL A 40 3.99 -14.33 12.96
CA VAL A 40 4.46 -12.98 12.62
C VAL A 40 4.05 -12.65 11.19
N MET A 41 3.62 -11.41 10.94
CA MET A 41 3.28 -10.97 9.59
C MET A 41 4.55 -10.96 8.72
N PRO A 42 4.56 -11.66 7.57
CA PRO A 42 5.67 -11.60 6.63
C PRO A 42 5.98 -10.17 6.23
N GLU A 43 7.25 -9.78 6.26
CA GLU A 43 7.70 -8.44 5.89
C GLU A 43 7.33 -8.10 4.44
N THR A 44 7.28 -9.10 3.56
CA THR A 44 6.81 -8.96 2.17
C THR A 44 5.36 -8.50 2.09
N LEU A 45 4.50 -8.94 3.02
CA LEU A 45 3.11 -8.51 3.08
C LEU A 45 2.97 -7.12 3.71
N CYS A 46 3.88 -6.74 4.62
CA CYS A 46 3.99 -5.36 5.09
C CYS A 46 4.39 -4.41 3.94
N ILE A 47 5.33 -4.83 3.08
CA ILE A 47 5.71 -4.08 1.87
C ILE A 47 4.52 -3.98 0.90
N GLU A 48 3.80 -5.07 0.68
CA GLU A 48 2.60 -5.07 -0.18
C GLU A 48 1.51 -4.14 0.37
N ALA A 49 1.23 -4.16 1.68
CA ALA A 49 0.30 -3.25 2.31
C ALA A 49 0.70 -1.78 2.11
N MET A 50 2.00 -1.47 2.24
CA MET A 50 2.53 -0.14 1.96
C MET A 50 2.39 0.21 0.48
N ALA A 51 2.65 -0.74 -0.43
CA ALA A 51 2.50 -0.54 -1.86
C ALA A 51 1.04 -0.28 -2.26
N GLN A 52 0.07 -0.94 -1.63
CA GLN A 52 -1.35 -0.67 -1.84
C GLN A 52 -1.73 0.71 -1.31
N THR A 53 -1.22 1.10 -0.13
CA THR A 53 -1.43 2.43 0.45
C THR A 53 -0.90 3.53 -0.48
N SER A 54 0.37 3.44 -0.86
CA SER A 54 1.03 4.39 -1.76
C SER A 54 0.43 4.38 -3.17
N GLY A 55 0.10 3.19 -3.70
CA GLY A 55 -0.48 3.04 -5.03
C GLY A 55 -1.84 3.73 -5.13
N ILE A 56 -2.70 3.59 -4.11
CA ILE A 56 -3.99 4.29 -4.07
C ILE A 56 -3.79 5.80 -3.94
N LEU A 57 -2.83 6.26 -3.13
CA LEU A 57 -2.49 7.69 -3.03
C LEU A 57 -2.04 8.27 -4.39
N VAL A 58 -1.16 7.57 -5.10
CA VAL A 58 -0.69 7.99 -6.43
C VAL A 58 -1.81 7.92 -7.47
N GLY A 59 -2.60 6.86 -7.45
CA GLY A 59 -3.74 6.68 -8.34
C GLY A 59 -4.79 7.78 -8.15
N GLU A 60 -5.14 8.09 -6.90
CA GLU A 60 -6.09 9.14 -6.54
C GLU A 60 -5.60 10.52 -6.99
N ALA A 61 -4.32 10.84 -6.78
CA ALA A 61 -3.71 12.09 -7.23
C ALA A 61 -3.80 12.31 -8.76
N LYS A 62 -4.02 11.22 -9.52
CA LYS A 62 -4.22 11.21 -10.99
C LYS A 62 -5.68 10.96 -11.39
N GLY A 63 -6.61 10.97 -10.43
CA GLY A 63 -8.03 10.70 -10.65
C GLY A 63 -8.33 9.27 -11.09
N PHE A 64 -7.47 8.31 -10.74
CA PHE A 64 -7.54 6.89 -11.12
C PHE A 64 -7.65 6.64 -12.64
N LYS A 65 -7.10 7.55 -13.45
CA LYS A 65 -7.14 7.45 -14.92
C LYS A 65 -6.05 6.56 -15.50
N GLU A 66 -4.97 6.35 -14.76
CA GLU A 66 -3.77 5.63 -15.19
C GLU A 66 -3.57 4.38 -14.34
N LYS A 67 -3.03 3.31 -14.94
CA LYS A 67 -2.60 2.12 -14.18
C LYS A 67 -1.26 2.40 -13.51
N VAL A 68 -1.30 2.38 -12.19
CA VAL A 68 -0.14 2.53 -11.31
C VAL A 68 0.29 1.14 -10.86
N ILE A 69 1.52 0.74 -11.19
CA ILE A 69 2.09 -0.53 -10.75
C ILE A 69 3.33 -0.28 -9.90
N LEU A 70 3.55 -1.10 -8.88
CA LEU A 70 4.82 -1.11 -8.16
C LEU A 70 5.93 -1.57 -9.13
N ALA A 71 6.86 -0.66 -9.42
CA ALA A 71 7.96 -0.92 -10.36
C ALA A 71 9.26 -1.29 -9.63
N LYS A 72 9.49 -0.69 -8.45
CA LYS A 72 10.72 -0.92 -7.68
C LYS A 72 10.51 -0.62 -6.20
N ILE A 73 11.10 -1.46 -5.34
CA ILE A 73 11.35 -1.16 -3.93
C ILE A 73 12.75 -0.55 -3.86
N LYS A 74 12.86 0.74 -3.50
CA LYS A 74 14.15 1.43 -3.39
C LYS A 74 14.83 1.12 -2.06
N LYS A 75 14.04 1.06 -0.98
CA LYS A 75 14.47 0.80 0.39
C LYS A 75 13.37 0.03 1.11
N ALA A 76 13.76 -0.93 1.93
CA ALA A 76 12.88 -1.57 2.90
C ALA A 76 13.75 -1.98 4.10
N VAL A 77 13.53 -1.34 5.25
CA VAL A 77 14.26 -1.61 6.49
C VAL A 77 13.25 -1.90 7.58
N PHE A 78 13.39 -3.05 8.24
CA PHE A 78 12.52 -3.49 9.33
C PHE A 78 13.31 -3.46 10.64
N PHE A 79 12.71 -2.85 11.66
CA PHE A 79 13.29 -2.66 12.99
C PHE A 79 12.63 -3.56 14.04
N ASP A 80 11.43 -4.04 13.74
CA ASP A 80 10.68 -4.98 14.56
C ASP A 80 9.71 -5.78 13.69
N TYR A 81 9.10 -6.83 14.26
CA TYR A 81 8.10 -7.65 13.61
C TYR A 81 6.68 -7.26 14.04
N VAL A 82 5.70 -7.63 13.22
CA VAL A 82 4.27 -7.45 13.49
C VAL A 82 3.68 -8.81 13.83
N LYS A 83 2.81 -8.89 14.83
CA LYS A 83 2.20 -10.14 15.32
C LYS A 83 0.67 -10.04 15.37
N PRO A 84 -0.05 -11.18 15.47
CA PRO A 84 -1.48 -11.15 15.73
C PRO A 84 -1.85 -10.27 16.93
N GLY A 85 -2.89 -9.46 16.75
CA GLY A 85 -3.35 -8.45 17.73
C GLY A 85 -2.83 -7.04 17.45
N ASP A 86 -1.74 -6.90 16.69
CA ASP A 86 -1.20 -5.60 16.34
C ASP A 86 -2.11 -4.87 15.33
N THR A 87 -2.21 -3.55 15.48
CA THR A 87 -2.77 -2.65 14.46
C THR A 87 -1.67 -1.77 13.93
N ILE A 88 -1.24 -2.02 12.69
CA ILE A 88 -0.20 -1.22 12.06
C ILE A 88 -0.82 -0.04 11.30
N LYS A 89 -0.17 1.12 11.41
CA LYS A 89 -0.43 2.30 10.57
C LYS A 89 0.58 2.32 9.45
N LEU A 90 0.10 2.51 8.22
CA LEU A 90 0.93 2.64 7.02
C LEU A 90 0.83 4.08 6.55
N GLU A 91 1.88 4.85 6.80
CA GLU A 91 1.96 6.26 6.43
C GLU A 91 2.75 6.37 5.13
N ALA A 92 2.09 6.79 4.06
CA ALA A 92 2.70 6.98 2.74
C ALA A 92 2.72 8.46 2.37
N GLU A 93 3.83 8.93 1.81
CA GLU A 93 3.98 10.29 1.29
C GLU A 93 4.50 10.27 -0.15
N ILE A 94 3.92 11.09 -1.03
CA ILE A 94 4.45 11.28 -2.38
C ILE A 94 5.68 12.18 -2.30
N GLU A 95 6.83 11.66 -2.70
CA GLU A 95 8.03 12.46 -2.88
C GLU A 95 8.04 13.17 -4.24
N SER A 96 7.62 12.45 -5.29
CA SER A 96 7.58 12.97 -6.64
C SER A 96 6.50 12.28 -7.46
N ILE A 97 5.86 13.04 -8.34
CA ILE A 97 4.91 12.52 -9.31
C ILE A 97 5.19 13.15 -10.68
N ALA A 98 5.51 12.30 -11.64
CA ALA A 98 5.75 12.66 -13.03
C ALA A 98 4.63 12.07 -13.92
N PRO A 99 4.62 12.37 -15.22
CA PRO A 99 3.76 11.66 -16.16
C PRO A 99 3.96 10.15 -16.10
N GLU A 100 5.22 9.68 -16.02
CA GLU A 100 5.50 8.25 -16.30
C GLU A 100 5.72 7.42 -15.04
N ALA A 101 5.96 8.07 -13.91
CA ALA A 101 6.32 7.41 -12.66
C ALA A 101 5.99 8.27 -11.45
N ALA A 102 5.95 7.63 -10.29
CA ALA A 102 5.89 8.30 -8.99
C ALA A 102 6.88 7.65 -8.02
N SER A 103 7.38 8.41 -7.05
CA SER A 103 8.08 7.86 -5.90
C SER A 103 7.40 8.24 -4.60
N THR A 104 7.37 7.31 -3.66
CA THR A 104 6.79 7.50 -2.35
C THR A 104 7.74 7.02 -1.26
N THR A 105 7.75 7.70 -0.13
CA THR A 105 8.32 7.21 1.12
C THR A 105 7.21 6.66 2.01
N GLY A 106 7.58 5.76 2.90
CA GLY A 106 6.62 5.01 3.70
C GLY A 106 7.17 4.68 5.08
N LYS A 107 6.32 4.79 6.10
CA LYS A 107 6.60 4.32 7.47
C LYS A 107 5.49 3.39 7.94
N ILE A 108 5.89 2.32 8.61
CA ILE A 108 4.98 1.43 9.33
C ILE A 108 5.19 1.62 10.82
N THR A 109 4.13 1.92 11.55
CA THR A 109 4.16 2.05 13.01
C THR A 109 3.13 1.16 13.69
N CYS A 110 3.44 0.66 14.88
CA CYS A 110 2.51 -0.06 15.76
C CYS A 110 2.61 0.54 17.15
N GLU A 111 1.52 1.04 17.72
CA GLU A 111 1.53 1.73 19.03
C GLU A 111 2.63 2.81 19.12
N ASP A 112 2.79 3.58 18.04
CA ASP A 112 3.82 4.63 17.85
C ASP A 112 5.28 4.15 17.82
N LYS A 113 5.53 2.83 17.89
CA LYS A 113 6.84 2.23 17.62
C LYS A 113 7.06 2.12 16.12
N LEU A 114 8.23 2.55 15.65
CA LEU A 114 8.66 2.36 14.26
C LEU A 114 8.93 0.87 13.99
N ILE A 115 8.17 0.29 13.06
CA ILE A 115 8.31 -1.10 12.61
C ILE A 115 9.16 -1.15 11.34
N ALA A 116 8.87 -0.29 10.36
CA ALA A 116 9.59 -0.29 9.09
C ALA A 116 9.64 1.07 8.41
N GLU A 117 10.66 1.26 7.57
CA GLU A 117 10.77 2.34 6.59
C GLU A 117 10.88 1.75 5.17
N ILE A 118 10.02 2.19 4.26
CA ILE A 118 9.85 1.60 2.93
C ILE A 118 9.71 2.69 1.88
N ASP A 119 10.62 2.72 0.90
CA ASP A 119 10.56 3.67 -0.22
C ASP A 119 10.25 2.91 -1.51
N LEU A 120 9.24 3.38 -2.23
CA LEU A 120 8.67 2.72 -3.40
C LEU A 120 8.73 3.61 -4.63
N MET A 121 8.80 2.98 -5.79
CA MET A 121 8.65 3.63 -7.09
C MET A 121 7.56 2.92 -7.88
N PHE A 122 6.67 3.71 -8.45
CA PHE A 122 5.57 3.26 -9.28
C PHE A 122 5.76 3.69 -10.72
N SER A 123 5.27 2.88 -11.66
CA SER A 123 5.22 3.20 -13.09
C SER A 123 3.76 3.43 -13.50
N HIS A 124 3.53 4.47 -14.28
CA HIS A 124 2.27 4.69 -14.99
C HIS A 124 2.37 4.00 -16.34
N ILE A 125 1.83 2.78 -16.44
CA ILE A 125 2.13 1.91 -17.59
C ILE A 125 1.49 2.35 -18.89
N ASP A 126 0.40 3.12 -18.82
CA ASP A 126 -0.25 3.68 -20.00
C ASP A 126 0.69 4.64 -20.76
N GLN A 127 1.64 5.25 -20.06
CA GLN A 127 2.62 6.16 -20.64
C GLN A 127 3.94 5.47 -21.03
N ASN A 128 4.33 4.38 -20.34
CA ASN A 128 5.64 3.74 -20.53
C ASN A 128 5.66 2.64 -21.61
N LEU A 129 4.52 2.06 -22.01
CA LEU A 129 4.50 0.80 -22.79
C LEU A 129 3.86 0.88 -24.19
N GLY A 130 3.92 2.05 -24.85
CA GLY A 130 3.87 2.15 -26.31
C GLY A 130 2.74 1.37 -27.00
N GLY A 131 1.51 1.43 -26.49
CA GLY A 131 0.33 0.85 -27.15
C GLY A 131 0.02 -0.62 -26.86
N LYS A 132 0.69 -1.28 -25.89
CA LYS A 132 0.23 -2.59 -25.39
C LYS A 132 -1.07 -2.42 -24.60
N LYS A 133 -2.17 -3.00 -25.11
CA LYS A 133 -3.46 -3.05 -24.40
C LYS A 133 -3.38 -4.07 -23.26
N PHE A 134 -3.39 -3.57 -22.02
CA PHE A 134 -3.58 -4.40 -20.84
C PHE A 134 -5.07 -4.75 -20.66
N PRO A 135 -5.40 -5.94 -20.12
CA PRO A 135 -6.79 -6.32 -19.83
C PRO A 135 -7.47 -5.24 -18.99
N GLU A 136 -8.72 -4.91 -19.31
CA GLU A 136 -9.52 -3.96 -18.52
C GLU A 136 -9.89 -4.54 -17.14
N GLU A 137 -10.06 -5.87 -17.07
CA GLU A 137 -10.59 -6.56 -15.88
C GLU A 137 -9.55 -6.88 -14.78
N ASN A 138 -8.24 -6.85 -15.09
CA ASN A 138 -7.16 -7.20 -14.15
C ASN A 138 -6.41 -5.95 -13.66
N PHE A 139 -7.16 -4.98 -13.17
CA PHE A 139 -6.60 -3.70 -12.75
C PHE A 139 -6.45 -3.59 -11.23
N VAL A 140 -5.40 -2.90 -10.81
CA VAL A 140 -5.06 -2.69 -9.39
C VAL A 140 -6.17 -1.94 -8.64
N PHE A 141 -6.93 -1.07 -9.31
CA PHE A 141 -7.98 -0.25 -8.68
C PHE A 141 -9.40 -0.71 -9.07
N THR A 142 -9.82 -1.83 -8.51
CA THR A 142 -11.22 -2.28 -8.60
C THR A 142 -12.12 -1.49 -7.66
N ASP A 143 -13.45 -1.62 -7.80
CA ASP A 143 -14.41 -1.03 -6.86
C ASP A 143 -14.17 -1.47 -5.41
N THR A 144 -13.58 -2.66 -5.22
CA THR A 144 -13.16 -3.14 -3.91
C THR A 144 -12.12 -2.23 -3.27
N PHE A 145 -11.10 -1.76 -4.00
CA PHE A 145 -10.11 -0.82 -3.46
C PHE A 145 -10.69 0.57 -3.24
N LYS A 146 -11.57 1.04 -4.13
CA LYS A 146 -12.28 2.31 -3.93
C LYS A 146 -13.16 2.28 -2.67
N SER A 147 -13.71 1.12 -2.30
CA SER A 147 -14.48 0.99 -1.05
C SER A 147 -13.66 1.29 0.21
N LEU A 148 -12.33 1.15 0.16
CA LEU A 148 -11.44 1.46 1.29
C LEU A 148 -11.33 2.96 1.57
N LEU A 149 -11.73 3.81 0.62
CA LEU A 149 -11.83 5.25 0.76
C LEU A 149 -13.21 5.70 1.28
N GLN A 150 -14.16 4.78 1.47
CA GLN A 150 -15.45 5.13 2.04
C GLN A 150 -15.27 5.57 3.50
N GLY A 151 -15.84 6.73 3.84
CA GLY A 151 -15.79 7.27 5.21
C GLY A 151 -14.53 8.06 5.56
N VAL A 152 -13.53 8.17 4.67
CA VAL A 152 -12.43 9.14 4.83
C VAL A 152 -12.72 10.40 4.00
N THR A 153 -12.49 11.58 4.57
CA THR A 153 -12.54 12.84 3.82
C THR A 153 -11.22 13.06 3.12
N ILE A 154 -11.23 13.10 1.79
CA ILE A 154 -10.06 13.47 0.99
C ILE A 154 -9.88 14.99 1.08
N LYS A 155 -8.73 15.41 1.61
CA LYS A 155 -8.34 16.83 1.66
C LYS A 155 -7.48 17.17 0.46
N ASN A 156 -7.60 18.41 -0.02
CA ASN A 156 -6.72 18.98 -1.04
C ASN A 156 -5.47 19.62 -0.42
#